data_AF-A0AAW1Y1R1-F1
#
_entry.id   AF-A0AAW1Y1R1-F1
#
_cell.length_a   1.000
_cell.length_b   1.000
_cell.length_c   1.000
_cell.angle_alpha   90.00
_cell.angle_beta   90.00
_cell.angle_gamma   90.00
#
_symmetry.space_group_name_H-M   'P 1'
#
loop_
_entity.id
_entity.type
_entity.pdbx_description
1 polymer ?
#
loop_
_entity_poly.entity_id
_entity_poly.type
_entity_poly.pdbx_seq_one_letter_code
_entity_poly.pdbx_strand_id
1 'polypeptide(L)'
;MGVRKQIKARGDLAFFDSVEHTLKKDEDFKRKVAIVQDLREMTIKVLHYYKGDFLDELPGLVEFTVVLNLSSRQKAEFEKLKGLDKLKRMPVGSLVSMHPELKYLSEKYPSTEKAAGFQPISPSPETYGEIGCEGNGLEPRQGDFCDNGLWGRHSLVGASRVLIMDVQLNPSVTRQAIGRAFRPGQKKKVHVYRLIAADSPEEDDYALCYRKEMISKMWFEWNESCGHQDYFGMKL
;
A
#
# COMPACT_ATOMS: atom_id res chain seq x y z
N MET A 1 -28.80 -18.50 -32.47
CA MET A 1 -27.40 -18.67 -31.99
C MET A 1 -27.08 -17.74 -30.79
N GLY A 2 -27.83 -17.80 -29.69
CA GLY A 2 -27.61 -16.90 -28.51
C GLY A 2 -27.38 -17.59 -27.17
N VAL A 3 -27.68 -18.90 -27.06
CA VAL A 3 -27.76 -19.60 -25.77
C VAL A 3 -26.38 -20.04 -25.24
N ARG A 4 -25.43 -20.39 -26.13
CA ARG A 4 -24.08 -20.87 -25.72
C ARG A 4 -23.21 -19.81 -25.06
N LYS A 5 -23.33 -18.52 -25.44
CA LYS A 5 -22.56 -17.43 -24.80
C LYS A 5 -23.05 -17.14 -23.38
N GLN A 6 -24.37 -17.22 -23.15
CA GLN A 6 -25.00 -16.98 -21.85
C GLN A 6 -24.66 -18.06 -20.81
N ILE A 7 -24.67 -19.34 -21.20
CA ILE A 7 -24.35 -20.45 -20.28
C ILE A 7 -22.87 -20.42 -19.86
N LYS A 8 -21.96 -20.12 -20.80
CA LYS A 8 -20.52 -19.99 -20.50
C LYS A 8 -20.24 -18.84 -19.53
N ALA A 9 -20.82 -17.66 -19.79
CA ALA A 9 -20.68 -16.51 -18.90
C ALA A 9 -21.23 -16.76 -17.48
N ARG A 10 -22.33 -17.53 -17.37
CA ARG A 10 -22.91 -17.92 -16.08
C ARG A 10 -22.06 -18.92 -15.31
N GLY A 11 -21.44 -19.88 -16.00
CA GLY A 11 -20.51 -20.83 -15.41
C GLY A 11 -19.22 -20.16 -14.92
N ASP A 12 -18.68 -19.25 -15.73
CA ASP A 12 -17.46 -18.50 -15.40
C ASP A 12 -17.69 -17.58 -14.17
N LEU A 13 -18.84 -16.89 -14.10
CA LEU A 13 -19.18 -16.06 -12.93
C LEU A 13 -19.33 -16.89 -11.64
N ALA A 14 -20.00 -18.04 -11.73
CA ALA A 14 -20.15 -18.94 -10.57
C ALA A 14 -18.81 -19.50 -10.10
N PHE A 15 -17.87 -19.73 -11.02
CA PHE A 15 -16.50 -20.12 -10.66
C PHE A 15 -15.76 -18.99 -9.94
N PHE A 16 -15.77 -17.76 -10.48
CA PHE A 16 -15.11 -16.62 -9.84
C PHE A 16 -15.69 -16.32 -8.45
N ASP A 17 -17.01 -16.38 -8.30
CA ASP A 17 -17.69 -16.18 -7.02
C ASP A 17 -17.30 -17.27 -6.01
N SER A 18 -17.19 -18.52 -6.45
CA SER A 18 -16.77 -19.65 -5.60
C SER A 18 -15.31 -19.50 -5.13
N VAL A 19 -14.41 -19.12 -6.04
CA VAL A 19 -13.01 -18.84 -5.71
C VAL A 19 -12.91 -17.67 -4.74
N GLU A 20 -13.60 -16.56 -5.01
CA GLU A 20 -13.62 -15.40 -4.13
C GLU A 20 -14.15 -15.75 -2.74
N HIS A 21 -15.26 -16.48 -2.69
CA HIS A 21 -15.85 -16.94 -1.43
C HIS A 21 -14.85 -17.79 -0.64
N THR A 22 -14.19 -18.73 -1.30
CA THR A 22 -13.25 -19.64 -0.63
C THR A 22 -12.03 -18.88 -0.11
N LEU A 23 -11.44 -17.99 -0.92
CA LEU A 23 -10.27 -17.23 -0.52
C LEU A 23 -10.57 -16.21 0.60
N LYS A 24 -11.76 -15.59 0.59
CA LYS A 24 -12.10 -14.52 1.54
C LYS A 24 -12.81 -14.99 2.81
N LYS A 25 -13.67 -16.00 2.72
CA LYS A 25 -14.63 -16.35 3.78
C LYS A 25 -14.47 -17.76 4.34
N ASP A 26 -13.79 -18.67 3.64
CA ASP A 26 -13.56 -20.01 4.17
C ASP A 26 -12.60 -19.95 5.36
N GLU A 27 -12.81 -20.80 6.37
CA GLU A 27 -11.89 -20.94 7.49
C GLU A 27 -10.87 -22.06 7.21
N ASP A 28 -11.15 -22.95 6.25
CA ASP A 28 -10.27 -24.06 5.88
C ASP A 28 -9.08 -23.57 5.04
N PHE A 29 -7.94 -23.43 5.70
CA PHE A 29 -6.68 -23.03 5.07
C PHE A 29 -6.19 -24.04 4.02
N LYS A 30 -6.47 -25.34 4.18
CA LYS A 30 -6.03 -26.35 3.20
C LYS A 30 -6.78 -26.17 1.88
N ARG A 31 -8.08 -25.87 1.95
CA ARG A 31 -8.89 -25.61 0.76
C ARG A 31 -8.44 -24.35 0.02
N LYS A 32 -8.16 -23.29 0.78
CA LYS A 32 -7.57 -22.04 0.26
C LYS A 32 -6.26 -22.30 -0.48
N VAL A 33 -5.38 -23.10 0.11
CA VAL A 33 -4.09 -23.51 -0.49
C VAL A 33 -4.29 -24.27 -1.79
N ALA A 34 -5.14 -25.30 -1.81
CA ALA A 34 -5.38 -26.12 -3.00
C ALA A 34 -5.85 -25.28 -4.19
N ILE A 35 -6.81 -24.37 -3.97
CA ILE A 35 -7.30 -23.47 -5.03
C ILE A 35 -6.17 -22.58 -5.57
N VAL A 36 -5.31 -22.03 -4.70
CA VAL A 36 -4.18 -21.21 -5.15
C VAL A 36 -3.19 -22.04 -5.98
N GLN A 37 -2.91 -23.28 -5.58
CA GLN A 37 -2.04 -24.17 -6.35
C GLN A 37 -2.60 -24.42 -7.76
N ASP A 38 -3.87 -24.79 -7.86
CA ASP A 38 -4.54 -25.04 -9.14
C ASP A 38 -4.50 -23.81 -10.05
N LEU A 39 -4.82 -22.63 -9.50
CA LEU A 39 -4.78 -21.37 -10.25
C LEU A 39 -3.37 -21.00 -10.72
N ARG A 40 -2.33 -21.33 -9.93
CA ARG A 40 -0.92 -21.12 -10.33
C ARG A 40 -0.48 -22.09 -11.41
N GLU A 41 -0.86 -23.36 -11.31
CA GLU A 41 -0.56 -24.35 -12.35
C GLU A 41 -1.14 -23.91 -13.70
N MET A 42 -2.35 -23.35 -13.71
CA MET A 42 -2.95 -22.79 -14.92
C MET A 42 -2.21 -21.55 -15.47
N THR A 43 -1.60 -20.74 -14.61
CA THR A 43 -0.97 -19.46 -14.99
C THR A 43 0.54 -19.53 -15.16
N ILE A 44 1.17 -20.67 -14.87
CA ILE A 44 2.64 -20.82 -14.81
C ILE A 44 3.36 -20.49 -16.12
N LYS A 45 2.70 -20.67 -17.27
CA LYS A 45 3.27 -20.37 -18.59
C LYS A 45 3.29 -18.88 -18.95
N VAL A 46 2.54 -18.06 -18.21
CA VAL A 46 2.36 -16.63 -18.51
C VAL A 46 2.92 -15.76 -17.40
N LEU A 47 2.75 -16.19 -16.14
CA LEU A 47 3.16 -15.44 -14.97
C LEU A 47 4.45 -16.02 -14.38
N HIS A 48 5.55 -15.33 -14.59
CA HIS A 48 6.82 -15.62 -13.91
C HIS A 48 6.93 -14.78 -12.64
N TYR A 49 7.06 -15.44 -11.50
CA TYR A 49 7.29 -14.80 -10.20
C TYR A 49 8.61 -15.27 -9.62
N TYR A 50 9.49 -14.31 -9.32
CA TYR A 50 10.76 -14.55 -8.65
C TYR A 50 10.63 -14.09 -7.20
N LYS A 51 10.87 -15.00 -6.25
CA LYS A 51 10.74 -14.72 -4.81
C LYS A 51 11.79 -13.71 -4.32
N GLY A 52 12.88 -13.56 -5.08
CA GLY A 52 13.86 -12.51 -4.91
C GLY A 52 15.01 -12.92 -4.00
N ASP A 53 15.80 -13.91 -4.43
CA ASP A 53 16.99 -14.40 -3.70
C ASP A 53 18.03 -13.29 -3.44
N PHE A 54 17.98 -12.19 -4.20
CA PHE A 54 18.75 -10.96 -3.96
C PHE A 54 18.37 -10.21 -2.68
N LEU A 55 17.19 -10.48 -2.11
CA LEU A 55 16.75 -9.83 -0.87
C LEU A 55 17.52 -10.35 0.34
N ASP A 56 18.13 -11.54 0.25
CA ASP A 56 18.99 -12.12 1.30
C ASP A 56 20.29 -11.33 1.48
N GLU A 57 20.71 -10.58 0.45
CA GLU A 57 21.88 -9.69 0.51
C GLU A 57 21.56 -8.34 1.17
N LEU A 58 20.29 -8.01 1.38
CA LEU A 58 19.88 -6.74 1.97
C LEU A 58 19.92 -6.81 3.50
N PRO A 59 20.24 -5.69 4.18
CA PRO A 59 20.37 -5.60 5.65
C PRO A 59 19.04 -5.79 6.44
N GLY A 60 17.96 -6.18 5.75
CA GLY A 60 16.64 -6.43 6.30
C GLY A 60 15.67 -5.25 6.20
N LEU A 61 14.39 -5.59 6.25
CA LEU A 61 13.25 -4.67 6.26
C LEU A 61 12.41 -4.95 7.51
N VAL A 62 12.02 -3.90 8.25
CA VAL A 62 11.10 -4.02 9.38
C VAL A 62 9.96 -3.04 9.19
N GLU A 63 8.74 -3.54 9.32
CA GLU A 63 7.53 -2.75 9.16
C GLU A 63 6.80 -2.66 10.51
N PHE A 64 6.42 -1.43 10.88
CA PHE A 64 5.63 -1.14 12.08
C PHE A 64 4.32 -0.48 11.66
N THR A 65 3.24 -0.89 12.32
CA THR A 65 1.96 -0.18 12.26
C THR A 65 1.81 0.62 13.56
N VAL A 66 1.72 1.94 13.44
CA VAL A 66 1.64 2.87 14.55
C VAL A 66 0.24 3.47 14.58
N VAL A 67 -0.52 3.10 15.60
CA VAL A 67 -1.87 3.62 15.83
C VAL A 67 -1.78 4.90 16.64
N LEU A 68 -2.28 6.00 16.09
CA LEU A 68 -2.21 7.34 16.65
C LEU A 68 -3.57 7.77 17.18
N ASN A 69 -3.60 8.25 18.43
CA ASN A 69 -4.82 8.83 18.99
C ASN A 69 -5.14 10.17 18.33
N LEU A 70 -6.38 10.33 17.88
CA LEU A 70 -6.87 11.59 17.32
C LEU A 70 -6.98 12.70 18.37
N SER A 71 -6.62 13.93 17.98
CA SER A 71 -6.88 15.13 18.79
C SER A 71 -8.38 15.46 18.85
N SER A 72 -8.79 16.22 19.87
CA SER A 72 -10.20 16.66 20.02
C SER A 72 -10.73 17.41 18.79
N ARG A 73 -9.87 18.19 18.12
CA ARG A 73 -10.22 18.93 16.89
C ARG A 73 -10.47 17.98 15.72
N GLN A 74 -9.65 16.94 15.56
CA GLN A 74 -9.84 15.92 14.52
C GLN A 74 -11.08 15.07 14.79
N LYS A 75 -11.31 14.65 16.04
CA LYS A 75 -12.52 13.90 16.43
C LYS A 75 -13.80 14.65 16.08
N ALA A 76 -13.85 15.95 16.37
CA ALA A 76 -14.99 16.80 16.01
C ALA A 76 -15.24 16.87 14.49
N GLU A 77 -14.19 16.84 13.67
CA GLU A 77 -14.33 16.79 12.21
C GLU A 77 -14.79 15.41 11.73
N PHE A 78 -14.30 14.32 12.30
CA PHE A 78 -14.75 12.96 11.95
C PHE A 78 -16.23 12.72 12.24
N GLU A 79 -16.76 13.27 13.33
CA GLU A 79 -18.20 13.20 13.62
C GLU A 79 -19.04 13.84 12.51
N LYS A 80 -18.60 14.97 11.95
CA LYS A 80 -19.29 15.63 10.82
C LYS A 80 -19.25 14.80 9.55
N LEU A 81 -18.23 13.96 9.38
CA LEU A 81 -18.03 13.14 8.18
C LEU A 81 -18.84 11.84 8.19
N LYS A 82 -19.45 11.44 9.32
CA LYS A 82 -20.24 10.20 9.40
C LYS A 82 -21.46 10.15 8.48
N GLY A 83 -22.00 11.32 8.10
CA GLY A 83 -23.16 11.42 7.20
C GLY A 83 -22.84 11.37 5.70
N LEU A 84 -21.55 11.34 5.31
CA LEU A 84 -21.15 11.31 3.91
C LEU A 84 -21.02 9.88 3.38
N ASP A 85 -21.29 9.71 2.09
CA ASP A 85 -21.02 8.46 1.38
C ASP A 85 -19.55 8.05 1.54
N LYS A 86 -19.30 6.73 1.65
CA LYS A 86 -17.94 6.19 1.87
C LYS A 86 -16.91 6.78 0.90
N LEU A 87 -17.23 6.84 -0.40
CA LEU A 87 -16.31 7.34 -1.43
C LEU A 87 -15.91 8.81 -1.25
N LYS A 88 -16.79 9.65 -0.70
CA LYS A 88 -16.50 11.06 -0.40
C LYS A 88 -15.81 11.21 0.95
N ARG A 89 -16.22 10.39 1.92
CA ARG A 89 -15.68 10.39 3.27
C ARG A 89 -14.21 9.99 3.32
N MET A 90 -13.81 9.00 2.52
CA MET A 90 -12.44 8.48 2.51
C MET A 90 -11.36 9.54 2.24
N PRO A 91 -11.35 10.25 1.10
CA PRO A 91 -10.31 11.24 0.81
C PRO A 91 -10.31 12.40 1.81
N VAL A 92 -11.48 12.84 2.25
CA VAL A 92 -11.60 13.90 3.27
C VAL A 92 -11.13 13.41 4.64
N GLY A 93 -11.40 12.15 4.98
CA GLY A 93 -10.96 11.50 6.21
C GLY A 93 -9.44 11.50 6.33
N SER A 94 -8.73 11.08 5.29
CA SER A 94 -7.25 11.08 5.28
C SER A 94 -6.64 12.46 5.45
N LEU A 95 -7.26 13.50 4.86
CA LEU A 95 -6.82 14.88 5.08
C LEU A 95 -6.95 15.29 6.56
N VAL A 96 -8.07 14.96 7.20
CA VAL A 96 -8.32 15.28 8.61
C VAL A 96 -7.36 14.50 9.53
N SER A 97 -7.08 13.23 9.22
CA SER A 97 -6.11 12.40 9.96
C SER A 97 -4.71 13.00 9.93
N MET A 98 -4.25 13.47 8.77
CA MET A 98 -2.96 14.13 8.63
C MET A 98 -2.94 15.46 9.36
N HIS A 99 -3.90 16.35 9.08
CA HIS A 99 -3.98 17.64 9.75
C HIS A 99 -5.37 18.28 9.62
N PRO A 100 -6.00 18.73 10.73
CA PRO A 100 -7.38 19.23 10.71
C PRO A 100 -7.65 20.43 9.78
N GLU A 101 -6.62 21.17 9.35
CA GLU A 101 -6.79 22.32 8.45
C GLU A 101 -6.74 21.97 6.96
N LEU A 102 -6.29 20.76 6.61
CA LEU A 102 -6.21 20.34 5.20
C LEU A 102 -7.59 20.17 4.57
N LYS A 103 -8.61 19.82 5.36
CA LYS A 103 -10.00 19.78 4.91
C LYS A 103 -10.47 21.15 4.40
N TYR A 104 -10.21 22.21 5.18
CA TYR A 104 -10.57 23.56 4.80
C TYR A 104 -9.86 23.99 3.50
N LEU A 105 -8.59 23.62 3.33
CA LEU A 105 -7.85 23.92 2.11
C LEU A 105 -8.43 23.19 0.89
N SER A 106 -8.82 21.92 1.03
CA SER A 106 -9.48 21.16 -0.03
C SER A 106 -10.83 21.75 -0.44
N GLU A 107 -11.59 22.33 0.51
CA GLU A 107 -12.88 22.97 0.24
C GLU A 107 -12.72 24.38 -0.36
N LYS A 108 -11.69 25.12 0.08
CA LYS A 108 -11.40 26.48 -0.40
C LYS A 108 -10.82 26.50 -1.81
N TYR A 109 -10.04 25.50 -2.16
CA TYR A 109 -9.45 25.33 -3.50
C TYR A 109 -9.92 23.99 -4.08
N PRO A 110 -11.19 23.85 -4.46
CA PRO A 110 -11.63 22.67 -5.19
C PRO A 110 -10.81 22.63 -6.48
N SER A 111 -10.15 21.50 -6.74
CA SER A 111 -9.41 21.29 -7.98
C SER A 111 -10.37 21.36 -9.16
N THR A 112 -10.58 22.56 -9.70
CA THR A 112 -11.20 22.77 -11.00
C THR A 112 -10.23 22.19 -12.02
N GLU A 113 -10.71 21.26 -12.85
CA GLU A 113 -9.92 20.56 -13.88
C GLU A 113 -9.22 21.50 -14.90
N LYS A 114 -9.35 22.82 -14.78
CA LYS A 114 -8.67 23.81 -15.61
C LYS A 114 -8.41 25.10 -14.83
N ALA A 115 -7.29 25.19 -14.10
CA ALA A 115 -6.60 26.47 -13.90
C ALA A 115 -5.21 26.26 -13.26
N ALA A 116 -4.21 26.81 -13.95
CA ALA A 116 -2.90 27.24 -13.47
C ALA A 116 -2.15 26.24 -12.58
N GLY A 117 -1.14 25.60 -13.18
CA GLY A 117 -0.20 24.75 -12.49
C GLY A 117 0.29 25.39 -11.20
N PHE A 118 -0.03 24.74 -10.09
CA PHE A 118 1.05 24.38 -9.19
C PHE A 118 2.02 23.59 -10.06
N GLN A 119 3.02 24.28 -10.63
CA GLN A 119 4.27 23.61 -10.81
C GLN A 119 4.55 23.00 -9.42
N PRO A 120 4.73 21.68 -9.29
CA PRO A 120 5.64 21.22 -8.26
C PRO A 120 6.84 22.14 -8.36
N ILE A 121 7.45 22.56 -7.26
CA ILE A 121 8.81 23.07 -7.37
C ILE A 121 9.61 21.86 -7.86
N SER A 122 9.56 21.59 -9.16
CA SER A 122 10.54 20.83 -9.89
C SER A 122 11.76 21.69 -9.68
N PRO A 123 12.75 21.20 -8.91
CA PRO A 123 14.02 21.90 -8.85
C PRO A 123 14.43 22.18 -10.30
N SER A 124 14.95 23.37 -10.59
CA SER A 124 15.47 23.65 -11.93
C SER A 124 16.48 22.54 -12.29
N PRO A 125 16.74 22.25 -13.58
CA PRO A 125 17.76 21.27 -13.98
C PRO A 125 19.13 21.51 -13.29
N GLU A 126 19.35 22.74 -12.85
CA GLU A 126 20.49 23.24 -12.09
C GLU A 126 20.57 22.65 -10.66
N THR A 127 19.44 22.27 -10.04
CA THR A 127 19.40 21.61 -8.73
C THR A 127 19.51 20.08 -8.82
N TYR A 128 19.22 19.49 -10.00
CA TYR A 128 19.44 18.06 -10.23
C TYR A 128 20.93 17.70 -10.40
N GLY A 129 21.79 18.71 -10.60
CA GLY A 129 23.24 18.55 -10.67
C GLY A 129 23.92 18.24 -9.33
N GLU A 130 23.24 18.44 -8.18
CA GLU A 130 23.84 18.23 -6.85
C GLU A 130 23.22 17.08 -6.04
N ILE A 131 22.22 16.37 -6.58
CA ILE A 131 21.75 15.08 -6.02
C ILE A 131 22.45 13.91 -6.75
N GLY A 132 23.66 14.17 -7.24
CA GLY A 132 24.63 13.13 -7.55
C GLY A 132 25.28 12.67 -6.25
N CYS A 133 25.38 11.36 -6.05
CA CYS A 133 26.24 10.79 -5.03
C CYS A 133 27.71 11.13 -5.37
N GLU A 134 28.16 12.36 -5.10
CA GLU A 134 29.58 12.64 -5.00
C GLU A 134 30.09 11.97 -3.73
N GLY A 135 30.72 10.82 -3.92
CA GLY A 135 31.52 10.21 -2.88
C GLY A 135 32.63 11.18 -2.52
N ASN A 136 32.55 11.81 -1.35
CA ASN A 136 33.67 12.18 -0.48
C ASN A 136 33.14 12.64 0.89
N GLY A 137 33.23 11.74 1.88
CA GLY A 137 33.62 12.09 3.25
C GLY A 137 32.81 13.09 4.10
N LEU A 138 31.56 13.44 3.79
CA LEU A 138 30.77 14.36 4.63
C LEU A 138 29.45 13.73 5.10
N GLU A 139 29.13 13.98 6.36
CA GLU A 139 27.96 13.44 7.09
C GLU A 139 26.66 13.55 6.29
N PRO A 140 25.79 12.51 6.28
CA PRO A 140 24.51 12.61 5.63
C PRO A 140 23.64 13.62 6.37
N ARG A 141 23.41 14.79 5.76
CA ARG A 141 22.35 15.72 6.22
C ARG A 141 21.02 14.97 6.15
N GLN A 142 20.41 14.80 7.31
CA GLN A 142 19.12 14.14 7.49
C GLN A 142 18.04 14.99 6.78
N GLY A 143 17.73 14.67 5.53
CA GLY A 143 16.69 15.35 4.74
C GLY A 143 15.45 14.47 4.60
N ASP A 144 14.28 15.05 4.84
CA ASP A 144 12.99 14.38 4.65
C ASP A 144 12.58 14.47 3.18
N PHE A 145 12.19 13.34 2.57
CA PHE A 145 11.74 13.28 1.18
C PHE A 145 10.27 12.87 1.11
N CYS A 146 9.43 13.75 0.54
CA CYS A 146 8.01 13.50 0.33
C CYS A 146 7.75 13.02 -1.10
N ASP A 147 7.19 11.81 -1.25
CA ASP A 147 6.76 11.26 -2.54
C ASP A 147 5.24 11.09 -2.57
N ASN A 148 4.59 11.66 -3.59
CA ASN A 148 3.14 11.55 -3.78
C ASN A 148 2.72 10.23 -4.49
N GLY A 149 3.56 9.20 -4.46
CA GLY A 149 3.28 7.87 -5.04
C GLY A 149 3.25 7.80 -6.58
N LEU A 150 3.48 8.91 -7.29
CA LEU A 150 3.36 9.00 -8.76
C LEU A 150 4.69 8.89 -9.52
N TRP A 151 5.85 8.94 -8.84
CA TRP A 151 7.17 9.05 -9.48
C TRP A 151 7.99 7.74 -9.44
N GLY A 152 7.51 6.68 -10.07
CA GLY A 152 8.06 5.31 -9.99
C GLY A 152 9.50 5.07 -10.50
N ARG A 153 10.35 6.10 -10.69
CA ARG A 153 11.70 5.95 -11.27
C ARG A 153 12.86 6.29 -10.31
N HIS A 154 12.60 6.90 -9.16
CA HIS A 154 13.68 7.40 -8.28
C HIS A 154 14.12 6.34 -7.25
N SER A 155 15.43 6.12 -7.14
CA SER A 155 16.02 5.21 -6.15
C SER A 155 16.48 6.00 -4.94
N LEU A 156 15.97 5.66 -3.75
CA LEU A 156 16.21 6.36 -2.49
C LEU A 156 17.05 5.50 -1.53
N VAL A 157 18.13 4.91 -2.04
CA VAL A 157 18.95 3.90 -1.33
C VAL A 157 19.69 4.50 -0.12
N GLY A 158 19.83 5.83 -0.05
CA GLY A 158 20.35 6.52 1.14
C GLY A 158 19.35 6.61 2.31
N ALA A 159 18.06 6.40 2.06
CA ALA A 159 17.03 6.46 3.11
C ALA A 159 16.97 5.14 3.89
N SER A 160 17.00 5.24 5.23
CA SER A 160 16.85 4.09 6.12
C SER A 160 15.52 4.05 6.87
N ARG A 161 14.70 5.10 6.75
CA ARG A 161 13.39 5.23 7.39
C ARG A 161 12.37 5.68 6.36
N VAL A 162 11.23 5.01 6.30
CA VAL A 162 10.12 5.33 5.41
C VAL A 162 8.87 5.55 6.27
N LEU A 163 8.25 6.71 6.13
CA LEU A 163 7.01 7.05 6.83
C LEU A 163 5.85 7.05 5.83
N ILE A 164 4.84 6.24 6.08
CA ILE A 164 3.60 6.19 5.29
C ILE A 164 2.52 6.85 6.13
N MET A 165 2.14 8.06 5.74
CA MET A 165 1.14 8.87 6.45
C MET A 165 -0.29 8.51 6.05
N ASP A 166 -0.49 8.07 4.80
CA ASP A 166 -1.82 7.75 4.26
C ASP A 166 -2.05 6.24 4.13
N VAL A 167 -3.27 5.80 4.48
CA VAL A 167 -3.72 4.43 4.27
C VAL A 167 -4.16 4.24 2.82
N GLN A 168 -3.31 3.60 2.03
CA GLN A 168 -3.58 3.34 0.62
C GLN A 168 -4.40 2.06 0.41
N LEU A 169 -5.54 2.15 -0.28
CA LEU A 169 -6.43 1.01 -0.56
C LEU A 169 -5.80 -0.08 -1.45
N ASN A 170 -4.76 0.27 -2.19
CA ASN A 170 -4.01 -0.65 -3.05
C ASN A 170 -2.61 -0.89 -2.44
N PRO A 171 -2.35 -2.08 -1.86
CA PRO A 171 -1.08 -2.36 -1.18
C PRO A 171 0.12 -2.28 -2.13
N SER A 172 -0.07 -2.48 -3.43
CA SER A 172 1.00 -2.38 -4.43
C SER A 172 1.63 -1.00 -4.49
N VAL A 173 0.83 0.06 -4.29
CA VAL A 173 1.34 1.45 -4.28
C VAL A 173 2.31 1.62 -3.12
N THR A 174 1.93 1.16 -1.94
CA THR A 174 2.75 1.22 -0.75
C THR A 174 4.01 0.37 -0.86
N ARG A 175 3.91 -0.85 -1.40
CA ARG A 175 5.08 -1.72 -1.64
C ARG A 175 6.05 -1.10 -2.65
N GLN A 176 5.55 -0.46 -3.70
CA GLN A 176 6.40 0.25 -4.67
C GLN A 176 7.13 1.42 -4.04
N ALA A 177 6.47 2.19 -3.16
CA ALA A 177 7.11 3.27 -2.41
C ALA A 177 8.24 2.75 -1.50
N ILE A 178 7.99 1.66 -0.76
CA ILE A 178 9.02 1.00 0.07
C ILE A 178 10.18 0.50 -0.78
N GLY A 179 9.88 -0.11 -1.94
CA GLY A 179 10.88 -0.62 -2.88
C GLY A 179 11.80 0.43 -3.50
N ARG A 180 11.54 1.73 -3.31
CA ARG A 180 12.49 2.80 -3.67
C ARG A 180 13.67 2.89 -2.72
N ALA A 181 13.45 2.61 -1.42
CA ALA A 181 14.48 2.61 -0.39
C ALA A 181 15.04 1.19 -0.13
N PHE A 182 14.19 0.17 -0.22
CA PHE A 182 14.56 -1.23 -0.05
C PHE A 182 14.83 -1.87 -1.42
N ARG A 183 16.05 -1.69 -1.92
CA ARG A 183 16.53 -2.17 -3.23
C ARG A 183 18.05 -2.46 -3.16
N PRO A 184 18.63 -3.26 -4.07
CA PRO A 184 20.07 -3.45 -4.14
C PRO A 184 20.88 -2.16 -4.04
N GLY A 185 21.90 -2.17 -3.19
CA GLY A 185 22.73 -1.00 -2.82
C GLY A 185 22.46 -0.45 -1.43
N GLN A 186 21.40 -0.89 -0.74
CA GLN A 186 21.08 -0.47 0.62
C GLN A 186 22.07 -1.08 1.62
N LYS A 187 22.68 -0.24 2.46
CA LYS A 187 23.69 -0.66 3.45
C LYS A 187 23.15 -0.70 4.87
N LYS A 188 22.02 -0.03 5.13
CA LYS A 188 21.40 0.06 6.46
C LYS A 188 20.04 -0.63 6.46
N LYS A 189 19.68 -1.23 7.60
CA LYS A 189 18.35 -1.81 7.81
C LYS A 189 17.28 -0.73 7.60
N VAL A 190 16.24 -1.06 6.83
CA VAL A 190 15.16 -0.13 6.50
C VAL A 190 14.01 -0.32 7.47
N HIS A 191 13.56 0.77 8.08
CA HIS A 191 12.41 0.79 8.98
C HIS A 191 11.24 1.52 8.31
N VAL A 192 10.10 0.85 8.20
CA VAL A 192 8.87 1.40 7.63
C VAL A 192 7.86 1.61 8.75
N TYR A 193 7.27 2.79 8.81
CA TYR A 193 6.24 3.14 9.78
C TYR A 193 4.96 3.49 9.02
N ARG A 194 3.91 2.70 9.21
CA ARG A 194 2.56 3.00 8.71
C ARG A 194 1.77 3.66 9.82
N LEU A 195 1.39 4.91 9.64
CA LEU A 195 0.57 5.64 10.60
C LEU A 195 -0.91 5.34 10.31
N ILE A 196 -1.69 5.13 11.37
CA ILE A 196 -3.15 4.94 11.29
C ILE A 196 -3.79 5.79 12.38
N ALA A 197 -4.81 6.57 12.05
CA ALA A 197 -5.60 7.26 13.05
C ALA A 197 -6.57 6.31 13.77
N ALA A 198 -6.47 6.25 15.10
CA ALA A 198 -7.38 5.50 15.97
C ALA A 198 -8.80 6.08 15.96
N ASP A 199 -9.82 5.24 16.15
CA ASP A 199 -11.24 5.64 16.18
C ASP A 199 -11.70 6.34 14.88
N SER A 200 -11.04 6.05 13.76
CA SER A 200 -11.24 6.73 12.48
C SER A 200 -11.66 5.73 11.39
N PRO A 201 -12.29 6.19 10.29
CA PRO A 201 -12.60 5.32 9.15
C PRO A 201 -11.35 4.74 8.47
N GLU A 202 -10.13 5.23 8.79
CA GLU A 202 -8.90 4.66 8.25
C GLU A 202 -8.61 3.27 8.78
N GLU A 203 -9.09 2.92 9.98
CA GLU A 203 -8.91 1.57 10.52
C GLU A 203 -9.58 0.52 9.63
N ASP A 204 -10.80 0.80 9.19
CA ASP A 204 -11.56 -0.06 8.27
C ASP A 204 -10.85 -0.19 6.92
N ASP A 205 -10.31 0.92 6.41
CA ASP A 205 -9.61 0.96 5.13
C ASP A 205 -8.26 0.25 5.21
N TYR A 206 -7.56 0.35 6.36
CA TYR A 206 -6.35 -0.40 6.65
C TYR A 206 -6.65 -1.90 6.74
N ALA A 207 -7.69 -2.30 7.47
CA ALA A 207 -8.11 -3.70 7.56
C ALA A 207 -8.51 -4.27 6.18
N LEU A 208 -9.11 -3.45 5.31
CA LEU A 208 -9.39 -3.82 3.93
C LEU A 208 -8.09 -3.97 3.11
N CYS A 209 -7.16 -3.02 3.22
CA CYS A 209 -5.86 -3.10 2.53
C CYS A 209 -5.06 -4.31 2.98
N TYR A 210 -4.99 -4.55 4.30
CA TYR A 210 -4.33 -5.70 4.90
C TYR A 210 -4.89 -7.02 4.37
N ARG A 211 -6.22 -7.16 4.29
CA ARG A 211 -6.85 -8.34 3.68
C ARG A 211 -6.45 -8.55 2.22
N LYS A 212 -6.38 -7.48 1.41
CA LYS A 212 -5.89 -7.57 0.02
C LYS A 212 -4.44 -8.02 -0.02
N GLU A 213 -3.62 -7.51 0.89
CA GLU A 213 -2.22 -7.90 1.01
C GLU A 213 -2.08 -9.38 1.41
N MET A 214 -2.88 -9.88 2.34
CA MET A 214 -2.87 -11.29 2.73
C MET A 214 -3.22 -12.23 1.57
N ILE A 215 -4.24 -11.90 0.76
CA ILE A 215 -4.58 -12.68 -0.43
C ILE A 215 -3.41 -12.69 -1.42
N SER A 216 -2.75 -11.53 -1.61
CA SER A 216 -1.56 -11.41 -2.45
C SER A 216 -0.40 -12.26 -1.92
N LYS A 217 -0.09 -12.18 -0.62
CA LYS A 217 0.95 -13.02 0.00
C LYS A 217 0.64 -14.50 -0.14
N MET A 218 -0.62 -14.92 0.06
CA MET A 218 -1.02 -16.31 -0.08
C MET A 218 -0.80 -16.84 -1.51
N TRP A 219 -1.00 -15.98 -2.52
CA TRP A 219 -0.70 -16.33 -3.92
C TRP A 219 0.81 -16.47 -4.18
N PHE A 220 1.61 -15.52 -3.71
CA PHE A 220 3.04 -15.42 -4.08
C PHE A 220 4.01 -16.19 -3.16
N GLU A 221 3.76 -16.23 -1.85
CA GLU A 221 4.70 -16.69 -0.81
C GLU A 221 4.34 -18.06 -0.21
N TRP A 222 3.43 -18.80 -0.84
CA TRP A 222 3.00 -20.13 -0.41
C TRP A 222 4.17 -21.11 -0.15
N ASN A 223 4.18 -21.78 1.01
CA ASN A 223 5.08 -22.87 1.38
C ASN A 223 4.29 -24.01 2.08
N GLU A 224 4.62 -25.28 1.83
CA GLU A 224 4.00 -26.47 2.48
C GLU A 224 4.14 -26.49 4.02
N SER A 225 5.11 -25.75 4.57
CA SER A 225 5.42 -25.70 5.99
C SER A 225 4.79 -24.52 6.75
N CYS A 226 3.94 -23.70 6.12
CA CYS A 226 3.35 -22.55 6.78
C CYS A 226 2.28 -22.96 7.79
N GLY A 227 2.70 -23.11 9.05
CA GLY A 227 1.83 -23.29 10.19
C GLY A 227 0.94 -22.07 10.43
N HIS A 228 -0.12 -22.32 11.19
CA HIS A 228 -1.23 -21.43 11.55
C HIS A 228 -0.83 -20.06 12.17
N GLN A 229 0.46 -19.83 12.45
CA GLN A 229 0.98 -18.71 13.26
C GLN A 229 1.66 -17.59 12.46
N ASP A 230 2.09 -17.82 11.22
CA ASP A 230 2.84 -16.79 10.48
C ASP A 230 1.95 -15.76 9.76
N TYR A 231 0.65 -16.02 9.66
CA TYR A 231 -0.33 -15.15 8.97
C TYR A 231 -1.24 -14.33 9.92
N PHE A 232 -1.31 -14.69 11.20
CA PHE A 232 -2.31 -14.17 12.16
C PHE A 232 -1.72 -13.29 13.28
N GLY A 233 -0.49 -12.81 13.12
CA GLY A 233 0.22 -12.04 14.14
C GLY A 233 -0.22 -10.58 14.30
N MET A 234 -1.52 -10.24 14.30
CA MET A 234 -2.06 -9.02 14.90
C MET A 234 -3.51 -9.27 15.33
N LYS A 235 -3.69 -9.68 16.59
CA LYS A 235 -4.93 -9.42 17.32
C LYS A 235 -4.88 -7.94 17.68
N LEU A 236 -5.82 -7.14 17.16
CA LEU A 236 -6.14 -5.84 17.74
C LEU A 236 -6.58 -6.03 19.20
#